data_AF-A0A7S1RSF3-F1
#
_entry.id   AF-A0A7S1RSF3-F1
#
_cell.length_a   1.000
_cell.length_b   1.000
_cell.length_c   1.000
_cell.angle_alpha   90.00
_cell.angle_beta   90.00
_cell.angle_gamma   90.00
#
_symmetry.space_group_name_H-M   'P 1'
#
loop_
_entity.id
_entity.type
_entity.pdbx_description
1 polymer ?
#
loop_
_entity_poly.entity_id
_entity_poly.type
_entity_poly.pdbx_seq_one_letter_code
_entity_poly.pdbx_strand_id
1 'polypeptide(L)'
;DGAKRRANDELRERVPRVLDLFARHGAQDLVLGAWGCGVFGNEPRAVAALFARELHGRFRARFRRVVFAVLDAEMAADFAEVFATDVVPPATATSQWGAKQQWKAGHGGKKPGHGGKKGKAKP
;
A
#
# COMPACT_ATOMS: atom_id res chain seq x y z
N ASP A 1 15.50 -15.77 -18.55
CA ASP A 1 15.14 -14.68 -19.48
C ASP A 1 15.59 -13.33 -18.91
N GLY A 2 16.49 -12.62 -19.61
CA GLY A 2 17.23 -11.47 -19.07
C GLY A 2 16.41 -10.19 -18.89
N ALA A 3 15.35 -10.01 -19.68
CA ALA A 3 14.45 -8.86 -19.59
C ALA A 3 13.60 -8.89 -18.30
N LYS A 4 13.08 -10.07 -17.92
CA LYS A 4 12.34 -10.28 -16.66
C LYS A 4 13.19 -9.98 -15.43
N ARG A 5 14.50 -10.26 -15.49
CA ARG A 5 15.43 -9.92 -14.40
C ARG A 5 15.60 -8.42 -14.23
N ARG A 6 15.73 -7.65 -15.32
CA ARG A 6 15.85 -6.18 -15.28
C ARG A 6 14.56 -5.50 -14.80
N ALA A 7 13.39 -5.97 -15.22
CA ALA A 7 12.12 -5.46 -14.72
C ALA A 7 11.96 -5.69 -13.20
N ASN A 8 12.40 -6.86 -12.70
CA ASN A 8 12.45 -7.13 -11.27
C ASN A 8 13.50 -6.26 -10.54
N ASP A 9 14.58 -5.85 -11.19
CA ASP A 9 15.58 -4.93 -10.62
C ASP A 9 15.02 -3.51 -10.45
N GLU A 10 14.24 -3.00 -11.40
CA GLU A 10 13.57 -1.70 -11.23
C GLU A 10 12.58 -1.71 -10.04
N LEU A 11 11.84 -2.81 -9.85
CA LEU A 11 10.95 -2.95 -8.71
C LEU A 11 11.69 -2.99 -7.37
N ARG A 12 12.90 -3.54 -7.32
CA ARG A 12 13.74 -3.51 -6.11
C ARG A 12 14.03 -2.09 -5.65
N GLU A 13 14.13 -1.14 -6.57
CA GLU A 13 14.30 0.27 -6.22
C GLU A 13 12.98 1.00 -5.97
N ARG A 14 11.93 0.70 -6.74
CA ARG A 14 10.65 1.42 -6.66
C ARG A 14 9.84 1.07 -5.41
N VAL A 15 9.80 -0.21 -5.03
CA VAL A 15 9.03 -0.68 -3.86
C VAL A 15 9.39 0.09 -2.57
N PRO A 16 10.66 0.15 -2.14
CA PRO A 16 10.99 0.86 -0.91
C PRO A 16 10.72 2.37 -1.00
N ARG A 17 10.88 3.00 -2.18
CA ARG A 17 10.59 4.42 -2.37
C ARG A 17 9.11 4.74 -2.19
N VAL A 18 8.23 3.89 -2.70
CA VAL A 18 6.78 4.06 -2.57
C VAL A 18 6.33 3.82 -1.13
N LEU A 19 6.86 2.78 -0.47
CA LEU A 19 6.57 2.54 0.95
C LEU A 19 7.07 3.70 1.82
N ASP A 20 8.25 4.26 1.53
CA ASP A 20 8.77 5.45 2.21
C ASP A 20 7.87 6.68 1.99
N LEU A 21 7.36 6.89 0.78
CA LEU A 21 6.40 7.94 0.50
C LEU A 21 5.15 7.80 1.37
N PHE A 22 4.52 6.62 1.40
CA PHE A 22 3.35 6.38 2.24
C PHE A 22 3.63 6.61 3.72
N ALA A 23 4.78 6.12 4.20
CA ALA A 23 5.21 6.32 5.57
C ALA A 23 5.36 7.82 5.89
N ARG A 24 6.08 8.59 5.08
CA ARG A 24 6.30 10.03 5.27
C ARG A 24 5.01 10.85 5.32
N HIS A 25 4.00 10.43 4.55
CA HIS A 25 2.68 11.08 4.54
C HIS A 25 1.72 10.57 5.63
N GLY A 26 2.18 9.67 6.52
CA GLY A 26 1.39 9.20 7.65
C GLY A 26 0.28 8.21 7.28
N ALA A 27 0.36 7.58 6.10
CA ALA A 27 -0.57 6.52 5.74
C ALA A 27 -0.44 5.35 6.73
N GLN A 28 -1.57 4.85 7.23
CA GLN A 28 -1.61 3.74 8.18
C GLN A 28 -2.16 2.45 7.57
N ASP A 29 -3.12 2.55 6.65
CA ASP A 29 -3.64 1.40 5.92
C ASP A 29 -3.32 1.56 4.44
N LEU A 30 -2.75 0.52 3.83
CA LEU A 30 -2.40 0.50 2.41
C LEU A 30 -3.26 -0.52 1.67
N VAL A 31 -3.70 -0.15 0.47
CA VAL A 31 -4.20 -1.09 -0.54
C VAL A 31 -3.20 -1.06 -1.70
N LEU A 32 -2.57 -2.20 -1.95
CA LEU A 32 -1.59 -2.43 -3.01
C LEU A 32 -2.15 -3.49 -3.98
N GLY A 33 -1.35 -3.94 -4.94
CA GLY A 33 -1.76 -4.99 -5.88
C GLY A 33 -0.55 -5.73 -6.47
N ALA A 34 -0.81 -6.63 -7.43
CA ALA A 34 0.21 -7.41 -8.12
C ALA A 34 0.96 -6.56 -9.16
N TRP A 35 1.93 -5.76 -8.70
CA TRP A 35 2.60 -4.73 -9.49
C TRP A 35 3.31 -5.26 -10.73
N GLY A 36 2.72 -4.97 -11.88
CA GLY A 36 3.26 -5.34 -13.19
C GLY A 36 3.12 -6.82 -13.54
N CYS A 37 2.32 -7.59 -12.82
CA CYS A 37 2.13 -9.02 -13.10
C CYS A 37 1.18 -9.31 -14.29
N GLY A 38 0.45 -8.30 -14.77
CA GLY A 38 -0.39 -8.40 -15.97
C GLY A 38 0.41 -8.18 -17.25
N VAL A 39 0.11 -7.11 -17.99
CA VAL A 39 0.74 -6.79 -19.30
C VAL A 39 2.26 -6.70 -19.22
N PHE A 40 2.82 -6.23 -18.11
CA PHE A 40 4.28 -6.13 -17.94
C PHE A 40 4.96 -7.46 -17.63
N GLY A 41 4.21 -8.52 -17.33
CA GLY A 41 4.71 -9.89 -17.23
C GLY A 41 5.69 -10.14 -16.09
N ASN A 42 5.65 -9.35 -15.01
CA ASN A 42 6.41 -9.63 -13.79
C ASN A 42 5.89 -10.91 -13.13
N GLU A 43 6.81 -11.66 -12.52
CA GLU A 43 6.47 -12.90 -11.84
C GLU A 43 5.83 -12.59 -10.46
N PRO A 44 4.60 -13.05 -10.17
CA PRO A 44 3.86 -12.70 -8.97
C PRO A 44 4.59 -12.97 -7.65
N ARG A 45 5.21 -14.15 -7.49
CA ARG A 45 5.95 -14.50 -6.27
C ARG A 45 7.16 -13.62 -6.06
N ALA A 46 7.89 -13.26 -7.12
CA ALA A 46 9.01 -12.33 -7.04
C ALA A 46 8.55 -10.95 -6.58
N VAL A 47 7.45 -10.43 -7.13
CA VAL A 47 6.87 -9.15 -6.70
C VAL A 47 6.42 -9.22 -5.25
N ALA A 48 5.69 -10.27 -4.86
CA ALA A 48 5.25 -10.50 -3.49
C ALA A 48 6.45 -10.57 -2.52
N ALA A 49 7.51 -11.30 -2.88
CA ALA A 49 8.71 -11.47 -2.05
C ALA A 49 9.47 -10.15 -1.86
N LEU A 50 9.50 -9.28 -2.89
CA LEU A 50 10.07 -7.94 -2.76
C LEU A 50 9.30 -7.10 -1.75
N PHE A 51 7.96 -7.08 -1.83
CA PHE A 51 7.14 -6.38 -0.84
C PHE A 51 7.29 -6.97 0.56
N ALA A 52 7.24 -8.30 0.70
CA ALA A 52 7.39 -8.99 1.98
C ALA A 52 8.73 -8.65 2.65
N ARG A 53 9.84 -8.64 1.89
CA ARG A 53 11.16 -8.25 2.40
C ARG A 53 11.16 -6.83 2.97
N GLU A 54 10.60 -5.85 2.25
CA GLU A 54 10.60 -4.47 2.71
C GLU A 54 9.62 -4.26 3.89
N LEU A 55 8.43 -4.86 3.84
CA LEU A 55 7.40 -4.76 4.88
C LEU A 55 7.79 -5.47 6.18
N HIS A 56 8.52 -6.59 6.12
CA HIS A 56 9.02 -7.29 7.31
C HIS A 56 10.40 -6.78 7.78
N GLY A 57 11.13 -6.06 6.92
CA GLY A 57 12.41 -5.44 7.23
C GLY A 57 12.27 -3.95 7.54
N ARG A 58 12.67 -3.11 6.58
CA ARG A 58 12.79 -1.64 6.74
C ARG A 58 11.50 -0.96 7.19
N PHE A 59 10.34 -1.47 6.77
CA PHE A 59 9.03 -0.92 7.07
C PHE A 59 8.26 -1.76 8.10
N ARG A 60 8.96 -2.60 8.88
CA ARG A 60 8.35 -3.42 9.92
C ARG A 60 7.54 -2.55 10.88
N ALA A 61 6.29 -2.95 11.09
CA ALA A 61 5.33 -2.25 11.94
C ALA A 61 5.08 -0.77 11.56
N ARG A 62 5.42 -0.35 10.34
CA ARG A 62 5.24 1.04 9.90
C ARG A 62 3.82 1.37 9.45
N PHE A 63 3.09 0.35 9.01
CA PHE A 63 1.69 0.41 8.60
C PHE A 63 0.87 -0.46 9.55
N ARG A 64 -0.33 0.01 9.89
CA ARG A 64 -1.30 -0.75 10.69
C ARG A 64 -1.85 -1.94 9.91
N ARG A 65 -2.13 -1.74 8.61
CA ARG A 65 -2.68 -2.78 7.73
C ARG A 65 -2.20 -2.61 6.30
N VAL A 66 -1.85 -3.71 5.64
CA VAL A 66 -1.55 -3.72 4.20
C VAL A 66 -2.41 -4.81 3.57
N VAL A 67 -3.16 -4.45 2.53
CA VAL A 67 -3.99 -5.37 1.75
C VAL A 67 -3.47 -5.39 0.31
N PHE A 68 -3.26 -6.57 -0.25
CA PHE A 68 -3.00 -6.73 -1.67
C PHE A 68 -4.30 -7.10 -2.39
N ALA A 69 -4.87 -6.15 -3.13
CA ALA A 69 -6.05 -6.38 -3.97
C ALA A 69 -5.58 -6.98 -5.30
N VAL A 70 -5.58 -8.32 -5.39
CA VAL A 70 -5.15 -9.08 -6.56
C VAL A 70 -6.40 -9.74 -7.18
N LEU A 71 -6.70 -9.37 -8.43
CA LEU A 71 -7.92 -9.83 -9.13
C LEU A 71 -7.79 -11.27 -9.62
N ASP A 72 -6.61 -11.64 -10.10
CA ASP A 72 -6.32 -12.99 -10.58
C ASP A 72 -6.14 -13.95 -9.40
N ALA A 73 -6.83 -15.09 -9.43
CA ALA A 73 -6.88 -16.03 -8.31
C ALA A 73 -5.55 -16.78 -8.11
N GLU A 74 -4.84 -17.10 -9.19
CA GLU A 74 -3.54 -17.78 -9.11
C GLU A 74 -2.49 -16.81 -8.55
N MET A 75 -2.46 -15.57 -9.04
CA MET A 75 -1.58 -14.54 -8.47
C MET A 75 -1.92 -14.24 -7.01
N ALA A 76 -3.21 -14.23 -6.63
CA ALA A 76 -3.61 -14.04 -5.25
C ALA A 76 -3.09 -15.18 -4.36
N ALA A 77 -3.13 -16.42 -4.83
CA ALA A 77 -2.58 -17.57 -4.13
C ALA A 77 -1.05 -17.47 -3.96
N ASP A 78 -0.32 -17.03 -4.99
CA ASP A 78 1.13 -16.78 -4.90
C ASP A 78 1.46 -15.72 -3.84
N PHE A 79 0.71 -14.63 -3.78
CA PHE A 79 0.87 -13.60 -2.74
C PHE A 79 0.55 -14.17 -1.36
N ALA A 80 -0.56 -14.90 -1.23
CA ALA A 80 -0.98 -15.52 0.02
C ALA A 80 0.10 -16.47 0.59
N GLU A 81 0.71 -17.30 -0.26
CA GLU A 81 1.79 -18.20 0.15
C GLU A 81 3.02 -17.43 0.65
N VAL A 82 3.48 -16.42 -0.11
CA VAL A 82 4.66 -15.62 0.27
C VAL A 82 4.45 -14.86 1.58
N PHE A 83 3.25 -14.36 1.83
CA PHE A 83 2.90 -13.65 3.06
C PHE A 83 2.42 -14.58 4.18
N ALA A 84 2.32 -15.89 3.94
CA ALA A 84 1.75 -16.88 4.86
C ALA A 84 0.39 -16.44 5.43
N THR A 85 -0.51 -16.01 4.55
CA THR A 85 -1.86 -15.52 4.88
C THR A 85 -2.89 -16.18 3.97
N ASP A 86 -4.16 -16.11 4.36
CA ASP A 86 -5.26 -16.56 3.52
C ASP A 86 -5.63 -15.53 2.46
N VAL A 87 -6.04 -16.00 1.28
CA VAL A 87 -6.77 -15.18 0.30
C VAL A 87 -8.15 -14.88 0.88
N VAL A 88 -8.53 -13.61 0.90
CA VAL A 88 -9.85 -13.15 1.34
C VAL A 88 -10.74 -12.98 0.09
N PRO A 89 -11.77 -13.82 -0.13
CA PRO A 89 -12.61 -13.69 -1.32
C PRO A 89 -13.33 -12.34 -1.41
N PRO A 90 -13.61 -11.83 -2.63
CA PRO A 90 -14.35 -10.59 -2.83
C PRO A 90 -15.76 -10.59 -2.22
N ALA A 91 -16.37 -11.78 -2.09
CA ALA A 91 -17.70 -11.95 -1.52
C ALA A 91 -17.71 -11.94 0.03
N THR A 92 -16.55 -11.89 0.70
CA THR A 92 -16.50 -11.87 2.17
C THR A 92 -17.09 -10.60 2.77
N ALA A 93 -17.59 -10.69 4.01
CA ALA A 93 -18.16 -9.55 4.73
C ALA A 93 -17.19 -8.36 4.79
N THR A 94 -15.88 -8.62 4.95
CA THR A 94 -14.82 -7.60 4.97
C THR A 94 -14.74 -6.84 3.64
N SER A 95 -14.78 -7.55 2.50
CA SER A 95 -14.76 -6.96 1.17
C SER A 95 -16.05 -6.19 0.86
N GLN A 96 -17.21 -6.75 1.24
CA GLN A 96 -18.51 -6.10 1.07
C GLN A 96 -18.64 -4.82 1.91
N TRP A 97 -18.07 -4.80 3.12
CA TRP A 97 -18.05 -3.60 3.95
C TRP A 97 -17.35 -2.45 3.23
N GLY A 98 -16.16 -2.69 2.66
CA GLY A 98 -15.41 -1.67 1.92
C GLY A 98 -16.18 -1.12 0.70
N ALA A 99 -16.85 -1.98 -0.06
CA ALA A 99 -17.64 -1.57 -1.24
C ALA A 99 -18.87 -0.72 -0.90
N LYS A 100 -19.41 -0.84 0.32
CA LYS A 100 -20.62 -0.13 0.77
C LYS A 100 -20.34 1.23 1.39
N GLN A 101 -19.06 1.59 1.61
CA GLN A 101 -18.71 2.88 2.23
C GLN A 101 -18.84 4.04 1.24
N GLN A 102 -19.57 5.07 1.64
CA GLN A 102 -19.53 6.37 0.97
C GLN A 102 -18.29 7.11 1.44
N TRP A 103 -17.31 7.29 0.53
CA TRP A 103 -16.11 8.05 0.83
C TRP A 103 -16.47 9.54 0.99
N LYS A 104 -16.52 10.04 2.23
CA LYS A 104 -16.46 11.48 2.45
C LYS A 104 -15.04 11.94 2.14
N ALA A 105 -14.89 12.91 1.24
CA ALA A 105 -13.60 13.52 0.91
C ALA A 105 -12.84 13.83 2.22
N GLY A 106 -11.70 13.18 2.40
CA GLY A 106 -10.96 13.22 3.67
C GLY A 106 -10.68 14.66 4.09
N HIS A 107 -10.88 14.96 5.37
CA HIS A 107 -10.42 16.20 5.97
C HIS A 107 -8.90 16.32 5.79
N GLY A 108 -8.49 17.20 4.88
CA GLY A 108 -7.10 17.62 4.76
C GLY A 108 -6.59 18.00 6.15
N GLY A 109 -5.48 17.40 6.56
CA GLY A 109 -4.87 17.65 7.87
C GLY A 109 -4.78 19.14 8.13
N LYS A 110 -5.28 19.57 9.30
CA LYS A 110 -5.16 20.96 9.75
C LYS A 110 -3.69 21.38 9.69
N LYS A 111 -3.36 22.33 8.80
CA LYS A 111 -2.08 23.04 8.85
C LYS A 111 -1.96 23.69 10.23
N PRO A 112 -0.81 23.60 10.92
CA PRO A 112 -0.61 24.33 12.17
C PRO A 112 -0.65 25.83 11.88
N GLY A 113 -1.68 26.50 12.39
CA GLY A 113 -1.85 27.94 12.26
C GLY A 113 -0.78 28.69 13.05
N HIS A 114 0.01 29.51 12.38
CA HIS A 114 0.86 30.53 13.02
C HIS A 114 -0.06 31.55 13.70
N GLY A 115 -0.01 31.59 15.04
CA GLY A 115 -0.77 32.52 15.86
C GLY A 115 -0.20 33.95 15.80
N GLY A 116 -0.78 34.81 14.96
CA GLY A 116 -0.61 36.25 15.05
C GLY A 116 -1.61 36.84 16.04
N LYS A 117 -1.17 37.19 17.26
CA LYS A 117 -1.95 38.00 18.20
C LYS A 117 -2.16 39.40 17.61
N LYS A 118 -3.40 39.77 17.27
CA LYS A 118 -3.81 41.18 17.17
C LYS A 118 -4.48 41.58 18.49
N GLY A 119 -3.83 42.50 19.20
CA GLY A 119 -4.35 43.08 20.44
C GLY A 119 -5.63 43.87 20.18
N LYS A 120 -6.59 43.72 21.08
CA LYS A 120 -7.76 44.60 21.18
C LYS A 120 -7.38 45.81 22.02
N ALA A 121 -7.35 46.99 21.43
CA ALA A 121 -7.57 48.23 22.16
C ALA A 121 -9.08 48.43 22.31
N LYS A 122 -9.51 48.89 23.49
CA LYS A 122 -10.89 49.17 23.86
C LYS A 122 -10.86 50.38 24.80
N PRO A 123 -12.01 51.06 24.92
CA PRO A 123 -12.54 52.04 23.98
C PRO A 123 -11.81 53.40 24.05
#